data_AF-A0A9P6K5F5-F1
#
_entry.id   AF-A0A9P6K5F5-F1
#
_cell.length_a   1.000
_cell.length_b   1.000
_cell.length_c   1.000
_cell.angle_alpha   90.00
_cell.angle_beta   90.00
_cell.angle_gamma   90.00
#
_symmetry.space_group_name_H-M   'P 1'
#
loop_
_entity.id
_entity.type
_entity.pdbx_description
1 polymer ?
#
loop_
_entity_poly.entity_id
_entity_poly.type
_entity_poly.pdbx_seq_one_letter_code
_entity_poly.pdbx_strand_id
1 'polypeptide(L)'
;MNNGQVVPTSRHASIDSSHNDDYSSGFSHHSSSSDSNESKLSTFNFDNSTTHSGTSSMPTSTLPEWAYHSRRCDDGRTRHTVESAPYMLPNDLTESDRLDAQHYLVRFIFKGNYNVQLDPESSSLRILDVATGTGVWALEMAHEFPKAEIHGVDISAIFPTEIKPPNCHFQLCNILDGLPFPDNHFDFIYQRLLVYALSPAQRRQVNAELLRVLKPEGFLQLVESDGIVYNPGPQMAKINQLSLETSLRHGVDPREVQTMKLGLKHSGYSSVNSFNIALPVGAWGGKAGSLSLQNMHGLATIWLKGEVSKMTQEECDAALKVADEECEAYQSYYKVWLVVGTKPKEPKKITTSSTTATPNTVGKVPVLVSTSSSSSDIPRVSSSHPAERNSPMSA
;
A
#
# COMPACT_ATOMS: atom_id res chain seq x y z
N MET A 1 -20.86 26.41 0.54
CA MET A 1 -22.01 25.52 0.75
C MET A 1 -22.36 24.87 -0.58
N ASN A 2 -21.95 23.62 -0.79
CA ASN A 2 -22.79 22.48 -1.20
C ASN A 2 -21.86 21.28 -1.39
N ASN A 3 -21.89 20.34 -0.44
CA ASN A 3 -21.11 19.10 -0.47
C ASN A 3 -21.84 18.09 -1.37
N GLY A 4 -21.21 17.73 -2.49
CA GLY A 4 -21.72 16.68 -3.39
C GLY A 4 -21.47 15.28 -2.80
N GLN A 5 -22.41 14.79 -2.00
CA GLN A 5 -22.65 13.36 -1.86
C GLN A 5 -23.31 12.86 -3.15
N VAL A 6 -22.62 12.00 -3.90
CA VAL A 6 -23.28 11.18 -4.92
C VAL A 6 -23.60 9.84 -4.26
N VAL A 7 -24.84 9.69 -3.84
CA VAL A 7 -25.45 8.40 -3.54
C VAL A 7 -26.04 7.89 -4.86
N PRO A 8 -25.67 6.70 -5.37
CA PRO A 8 -26.44 6.08 -6.43
C PRO A 8 -27.73 5.53 -5.82
N THR A 9 -28.84 6.20 -6.10
CA THR A 9 -30.17 5.68 -5.88
C THR A 9 -30.47 4.53 -6.84
N SER A 10 -31.20 3.55 -6.32
CA SER A 10 -31.66 2.34 -6.97
C SER A 10 -32.43 2.59 -8.27
N ARG A 11 -31.97 2.00 -9.37
CA ARG A 11 -32.83 1.38 -10.37
C ARG A 11 -32.14 0.14 -10.93
N HIS A 12 -32.86 -0.98 -10.85
CA HIS A 12 -32.54 -2.26 -11.46
C HIS A 12 -32.01 -2.09 -12.89
N ALA A 13 -30.79 -2.55 -13.12
CA ALA A 13 -30.37 -3.02 -14.44
C ALA A 13 -30.20 -4.53 -14.30
N SER A 14 -31.20 -5.25 -14.81
CA SER A 14 -31.16 -6.69 -15.04
C SER A 14 -29.90 -7.02 -15.82
N ILE A 15 -29.06 -7.91 -15.28
CA ILE A 15 -27.99 -8.54 -16.06
C ILE A 15 -28.68 -9.61 -16.89
N ASP A 16 -28.87 -9.29 -18.18
CA ASP A 16 -29.30 -10.21 -19.21
C ASP A 16 -28.25 -11.31 -19.36
N SER A 17 -28.65 -12.52 -18.98
CA SER A 17 -27.92 -13.75 -19.21
C SER A 17 -28.23 -14.23 -20.63
N SER A 18 -27.44 -13.78 -21.60
CA SER A 18 -27.28 -14.49 -22.86
C SER A 18 -25.94 -14.11 -23.46
N HIS A 19 -25.01 -15.07 -23.50
CA HIS A 19 -24.19 -15.43 -24.65
C HIS A 19 -23.33 -16.63 -24.23
N ASN A 20 -23.70 -17.77 -24.80
CA ASN A 20 -22.91 -19.00 -24.83
C ASN A 20 -21.62 -18.71 -25.59
N ASP A 21 -20.49 -19.17 -25.05
CA ASP A 21 -19.37 -19.61 -25.87
C ASP A 21 -18.86 -20.94 -25.31
N ASP A 22 -19.09 -21.98 -26.12
CA ASP A 22 -18.61 -23.34 -25.98
C ASP A 22 -17.08 -23.40 -25.95
N TYR A 23 -16.52 -23.98 -24.88
CA TYR A 23 -15.23 -24.66 -24.96
C TYR A 23 -15.40 -26.09 -24.46
N SER A 24 -15.82 -26.95 -25.38
CA SER A 24 -15.70 -28.40 -25.26
C SER A 24 -14.24 -28.79 -25.46
N SER A 25 -13.61 -29.35 -24.42
CA SER A 25 -12.45 -30.23 -24.59
C SER A 25 -12.68 -31.48 -23.73
N GLY A 26 -12.76 -32.61 -24.43
CA GLY A 26 -13.24 -33.87 -23.91
C GLY A 26 -12.25 -34.54 -22.98
N PHE A 27 -12.77 -35.02 -21.85
CA PHE A 27 -12.15 -36.09 -21.07
C PHE A 27 -13.01 -37.35 -21.24
N SER A 28 -12.44 -38.33 -21.94
CA SER A 28 -12.99 -39.67 -22.04
C SER A 28 -12.62 -40.45 -20.77
N HIS A 29 -13.64 -41.02 -20.13
CA HIS A 29 -13.51 -41.97 -19.05
C HIS A 29 -12.90 -43.28 -19.57
N HIS A 30 -11.81 -43.72 -18.96
CA HIS A 30 -11.43 -45.13 -18.93
C HIS A 30 -11.31 -45.61 -17.50
N SER A 31 -12.15 -46.59 -17.17
CA SER A 31 -12.15 -47.39 -15.96
C SER A 31 -11.30 -48.66 -16.16
N SER A 32 -10.46 -48.98 -15.17
CA SER A 32 -9.97 -50.34 -14.85
C SER A 32 -9.07 -50.21 -13.61
N SER A 33 -9.56 -50.56 -12.43
CA SER A 33 -9.34 -51.85 -11.73
C SER A 33 -7.96 -51.96 -11.06
N SER A 34 -8.06 -52.29 -9.77
CA SER A 34 -7.03 -52.63 -8.79
C SER A 34 -5.85 -53.46 -9.31
N ASP A 35 -4.64 -53.12 -8.86
CA ASP A 35 -3.70 -54.12 -8.36
C ASP A 35 -2.65 -53.49 -7.43
N SER A 36 -2.48 -54.16 -6.29
CA SER A 36 -1.46 -53.95 -5.26
C SER A 36 -0.11 -54.51 -5.73
N ASN A 37 0.97 -53.74 -5.58
CA ASN A 37 2.27 -54.34 -5.31
C ASN A 37 3.29 -53.33 -4.75
N GLU A 38 3.74 -53.61 -3.53
CA GLU A 38 4.97 -53.08 -2.95
C GLU A 38 6.17 -53.52 -3.80
N SER A 39 7.09 -52.60 -4.13
CA SER A 39 8.47 -52.97 -4.42
C SER A 39 9.47 -51.87 -4.07
N LYS A 40 10.24 -52.17 -3.01
CA LYS A 40 11.64 -51.83 -2.71
C LYS A 40 12.29 -50.71 -3.55
N LEU A 41 12.53 -49.59 -2.88
CA LEU A 41 13.44 -48.53 -3.33
C LEU A 41 14.90 -49.02 -3.14
N SER A 42 15.58 -49.33 -4.24
CA SER A 42 17.02 -49.63 -4.26
C SER A 42 17.83 -48.34 -4.35
N THR A 43 18.71 -48.15 -3.38
CA THR A 43 19.71 -47.08 -3.29
C THR A 43 20.64 -47.10 -4.51
N PHE A 44 20.61 -46.04 -5.33
CA PHE A 44 21.62 -45.79 -6.34
C PHE A 44 22.64 -44.78 -5.81
N ASN A 45 23.82 -45.28 -5.43
CA ASN A 45 25.02 -44.47 -5.28
C ASN A 45 25.54 -44.14 -6.67
N PHE A 46 25.78 -42.85 -6.96
CA PHE A 46 26.51 -42.43 -8.14
C PHE A 46 27.86 -41.85 -7.74
N ASP A 47 28.91 -42.44 -8.30
CA ASP A 47 30.30 -42.14 -8.08
C ASP A 47 30.68 -40.72 -8.54
N ASN A 48 31.53 -40.10 -7.73
CA ASN A 48 32.08 -38.77 -7.94
C ASN A 48 33.31 -38.86 -8.88
N SER A 49 33.17 -38.45 -10.14
CA SER A 49 34.32 -38.22 -11.02
C SER A 49 34.32 -36.80 -11.55
N THR A 50 35.34 -36.06 -11.15
CA THR A 50 35.61 -34.65 -11.41
C THR A 50 35.91 -34.38 -12.89
N THR A 51 35.14 -33.49 -13.51
CA THR A 51 35.57 -32.75 -14.71
C THR A 51 35.40 -31.26 -14.45
N HIS A 52 36.52 -30.54 -14.47
CA HIS A 52 36.59 -29.10 -14.34
C HIS A 52 35.88 -28.42 -15.53
N SER A 53 34.75 -27.77 -15.25
CA SER A 53 34.19 -26.72 -16.09
C SER A 53 33.88 -25.52 -15.20
N GLY A 54 34.55 -24.39 -15.46
CA GLY A 54 34.37 -23.16 -14.70
C GLY A 54 32.93 -22.66 -14.80
N THR A 55 32.15 -22.94 -13.77
CA THR A 55 30.87 -22.27 -13.53
C THR A 55 31.17 -20.95 -12.85
N SER A 56 30.96 -19.86 -13.59
CA SER A 56 30.62 -18.57 -13.01
C SER A 56 29.48 -18.79 -12.01
N SER A 57 29.80 -18.83 -10.72
CA SER A 57 28.79 -18.88 -9.66
C SER A 57 28.02 -17.57 -9.73
N MET A 58 26.83 -17.60 -10.35
CA MET A 58 25.82 -16.59 -10.11
C MET A 58 25.67 -16.51 -8.58
N PRO A 59 25.76 -15.33 -7.95
CA PRO A 59 25.53 -15.23 -6.54
C PRO A 59 24.08 -15.65 -6.31
N THR A 60 23.87 -16.80 -5.70
CA THR A 60 22.58 -17.16 -5.11
C THR A 60 22.32 -16.06 -4.09
N SER A 61 21.44 -15.12 -4.39
CA SER A 61 21.07 -14.04 -3.48
C SER A 61 20.15 -14.62 -2.39
N THR A 62 20.65 -15.60 -1.65
CA THR A 62 20.00 -16.09 -0.46
C THR A 62 20.10 -15.01 0.60
N LEU A 63 18.95 -14.50 1.03
CA LEU A 63 18.87 -13.62 2.19
C LEU A 63 19.54 -14.29 3.39
N PRO A 64 20.15 -13.51 4.31
CA PRO A 64 20.75 -14.07 5.50
C PRO A 64 19.69 -14.80 6.35
N GLU A 65 20.08 -15.84 7.09
CA GLU A 65 19.16 -16.69 7.87
C GLU A 65 18.20 -15.88 8.77
N TRP A 66 18.72 -14.81 9.39
CA TRP A 66 17.91 -13.93 10.25
C TRP A 66 16.74 -13.26 9.53
N ALA A 67 16.79 -13.10 8.21
CA ALA A 67 15.71 -12.54 7.41
C ALA A 67 14.42 -13.37 7.49
N TYR A 68 14.54 -14.66 7.81
CA TYR A 68 13.42 -15.59 7.96
C TYR A 68 13.00 -15.79 9.42
N HIS A 69 13.67 -15.15 10.38
CA HIS A 69 13.32 -15.25 11.79
C HIS A 69 11.94 -14.67 12.05
N SER A 70 11.10 -15.47 12.71
CA SER A 70 9.75 -15.07 13.11
C SER A 70 9.49 -15.50 14.55
N ARG A 71 8.75 -14.68 15.29
CA ARG A 71 8.31 -14.95 16.66
C ARG A 71 7.02 -15.76 16.63
N ARG A 72 6.99 -16.89 17.33
CA ARG A 72 5.76 -17.63 17.61
C ARG A 72 4.95 -16.92 18.69
N CYS A 73 3.66 -16.73 18.48
CA CYS A 73 2.75 -16.06 19.40
C CYS A 73 1.73 -17.03 20.02
N ASP A 74 1.03 -16.58 21.07
CA ASP A 74 0.06 -17.37 21.84
C ASP A 74 -1.12 -17.88 21.00
N ASP A 75 -1.46 -17.18 19.91
CA ASP A 75 -2.49 -17.58 18.95
C ASP A 75 -2.04 -18.69 17.98
N GLY A 76 -0.80 -19.17 18.12
CA GLY A 76 -0.20 -20.20 17.28
C GLY A 76 0.31 -19.70 15.93
N ARG A 77 0.30 -18.38 15.69
CA ARG A 77 0.76 -17.75 14.44
C ARG A 77 2.21 -17.27 14.59
N THR A 78 2.89 -16.99 13.48
CA THR A 78 4.21 -16.34 13.51
C THR A 78 4.13 -14.89 13.06
N ARG A 79 5.00 -14.03 13.61
CA ARG A 79 5.09 -12.60 13.28
C ARG A 79 6.56 -12.18 13.14
N HIS A 80 6.83 -11.04 12.50
CA HIS A 80 8.20 -10.50 12.39
C HIS A 80 8.81 -10.20 13.78
N THR A 81 10.14 -10.09 13.82
CA THR A 81 10.88 -9.84 15.06
C THR A 81 11.34 -8.39 15.23
N VAL A 82 11.10 -7.51 14.26
CA VAL A 82 11.52 -6.10 14.29
C VAL A 82 10.75 -5.31 15.37
N GLU A 83 11.44 -4.90 16.43
CA GLU A 83 10.82 -4.24 17.60
C GLU A 83 10.34 -2.81 17.34
N SER A 84 10.95 -2.09 16.39
CA SER A 84 10.59 -0.71 16.05
C SER A 84 9.30 -0.59 15.23
N ALA A 85 8.81 -1.70 14.68
CA ALA A 85 7.62 -1.74 13.84
C ALA A 85 6.40 -2.15 14.67
N PRO A 86 5.30 -1.37 14.66
CA PRO A 86 4.09 -1.69 15.42
C PRO A 86 3.20 -2.73 14.70
N TYR A 87 3.63 -3.24 13.54
CA TYR A 87 2.85 -4.17 12.74
C TYR A 87 2.59 -5.48 13.49
N MET A 88 1.34 -5.95 13.43
CA MET A 88 0.83 -6.99 14.33
C MET A 88 0.21 -8.19 13.62
N LEU A 89 0.15 -8.18 12.29
CA LEU A 89 -0.41 -9.30 11.54
C LEU A 89 0.63 -10.43 11.37
N PRO A 90 0.18 -11.68 11.19
CA PRO A 90 1.07 -12.80 10.97
C PRO A 90 1.94 -12.70 9.71
N ASN A 91 2.92 -13.58 9.59
CA ASN A 91 3.78 -13.74 8.41
C ASN A 91 4.00 -15.21 8.03
N ASP A 92 3.10 -16.11 8.44
CA ASP A 92 3.12 -17.53 8.08
C ASP A 92 2.37 -17.81 6.78
N LEU A 93 2.45 -19.05 6.28
CA LEU A 93 1.88 -19.47 5.01
C LEU A 93 0.36 -19.25 4.91
N THR A 94 -0.39 -19.42 6.00
CA THR A 94 -1.83 -19.15 5.98
C THR A 94 -2.12 -17.67 5.76
N GLU A 95 -1.26 -16.79 6.27
CA GLU A 95 -1.39 -15.36 6.00
C GLU A 95 -0.95 -15.01 4.58
N SER A 96 0.08 -15.68 4.04
CA SER A 96 0.45 -15.56 2.63
C SER A 96 -0.73 -15.92 1.71
N ASP A 97 -1.42 -17.03 1.96
CA ASP A 97 -2.62 -17.43 1.19
C ASP A 97 -3.73 -16.37 1.27
N ARG A 98 -3.95 -15.80 2.46
CA ARG A 98 -4.93 -14.72 2.67
C ARG A 98 -4.54 -13.46 1.89
N LEU A 99 -3.27 -13.07 1.89
CA LEU A 99 -2.74 -11.89 1.18
C LEU A 99 -2.87 -12.05 -0.34
N ASP A 100 -2.66 -13.25 -0.87
CA ASP A 100 -2.83 -13.56 -2.29
C ASP A 100 -4.31 -13.51 -2.69
N ALA A 101 -5.21 -14.11 -1.89
CA ALA A 101 -6.65 -13.98 -2.11
C ALA A 101 -7.11 -12.52 -2.06
N GLN A 102 -6.57 -11.74 -1.12
CA GLN A 102 -6.83 -10.31 -1.00
C GLN A 102 -6.33 -9.52 -2.22
N HIS A 103 -5.18 -9.87 -2.79
CA HIS A 103 -4.70 -9.27 -4.04
C HIS A 103 -5.70 -9.47 -5.18
N TYR A 104 -6.18 -10.69 -5.40
CA TYR A 104 -7.16 -10.96 -6.46
C TYR A 104 -8.49 -10.24 -6.23
N LEU A 105 -8.93 -10.08 -4.97
CA LEU A 105 -10.10 -9.26 -4.64
C LEU A 105 -9.88 -7.79 -5.01
N VAL A 106 -8.74 -7.19 -4.59
CA VAL A 106 -8.40 -5.79 -4.89
C VAL A 106 -8.29 -5.58 -6.41
N ARG A 107 -7.62 -6.48 -7.12
CA ARG A 107 -7.50 -6.44 -8.58
C ARG A 107 -8.86 -6.56 -9.27
N PHE A 108 -9.75 -7.42 -8.77
CA PHE A 108 -11.10 -7.58 -9.29
C PHE A 108 -11.92 -6.28 -9.16
N ILE A 109 -11.85 -5.59 -8.02
CA ILE A 109 -12.66 -4.39 -7.77
C ILE A 109 -12.16 -3.17 -8.54
N PHE A 110 -10.85 -3.04 -8.74
CA PHE A 110 -10.24 -1.94 -9.49
C PHE A 110 -10.07 -2.25 -10.97
N LYS A 111 -10.41 -3.48 -11.39
CA LYS A 111 -10.31 -3.99 -12.77
C LYS A 111 -8.88 -3.88 -13.34
N GLY A 112 -7.88 -4.07 -12.50
CA GLY A 112 -6.48 -3.94 -12.87
C GLY A 112 -5.57 -3.80 -11.65
N ASN A 113 -4.28 -3.71 -11.90
CA ASN A 113 -3.25 -3.61 -10.85
C ASN A 113 -2.95 -2.17 -10.41
N TYR A 114 -3.30 -1.17 -11.23
CA TYR A 114 -3.03 0.24 -10.99
C TYR A 114 -4.12 1.12 -11.64
N ASN A 115 -4.22 2.38 -11.22
CA ASN A 115 -5.26 3.32 -11.66
C ASN A 115 -4.68 4.69 -12.10
N VAL A 116 -3.42 4.69 -12.50
CA VAL A 116 -2.70 5.86 -13.02
C VAL A 116 -2.25 5.62 -14.46
N GLN A 117 -1.85 6.67 -15.17
CA GLN A 117 -1.37 6.55 -16.54
C GLN A 117 0.12 6.19 -16.52
N LEU A 118 0.44 5.00 -17.02
CA LEU A 118 1.81 4.52 -17.22
C LEU A 118 1.97 4.12 -18.69
N ASP A 119 3.17 4.31 -19.23
CA ASP A 119 3.52 3.83 -20.56
C ASP A 119 4.13 2.43 -20.46
N PRO A 120 3.42 1.37 -20.86
CA PRO A 120 3.91 -0.01 -20.78
C PRO A 120 5.11 -0.28 -21.70
N GLU A 121 5.34 0.55 -22.72
CA GLU A 121 6.45 0.39 -23.65
C GLU A 121 7.74 1.09 -23.17
N SER A 122 7.66 1.90 -22.12
CA SER A 122 8.82 2.61 -21.58
C SER A 122 9.78 1.66 -20.87
N SER A 123 11.00 1.56 -21.41
CA SER A 123 12.11 0.82 -20.80
C SER A 123 12.83 1.55 -19.66
N SER A 124 12.40 2.79 -19.36
CA SER A 124 12.97 3.59 -18.28
C SER A 124 12.10 3.62 -17.02
N LEU A 125 10.94 2.96 -17.09
CA LEU A 125 9.96 2.95 -16.01
C LEU A 125 10.48 2.15 -14.82
N ARG A 126 10.46 2.76 -13.63
CA ARG A 126 10.77 2.11 -12.35
C ARG A 126 9.56 2.19 -11.44
N ILE A 127 9.13 1.03 -10.96
CA ILE A 127 7.94 0.88 -10.11
C ILE A 127 8.36 0.30 -8.76
N LEU A 128 7.85 0.89 -7.67
CA LEU A 128 8.06 0.39 -6.31
C LEU A 128 6.74 -0.10 -5.70
N ASP A 129 6.73 -1.33 -5.21
CA ASP A 129 5.71 -1.91 -4.32
C ASP A 129 6.19 -1.87 -2.87
N VAL A 130 5.57 -1.02 -2.07
CA VAL A 130 5.94 -0.78 -0.67
C VAL A 130 5.11 -1.65 0.25
N ALA A 131 5.78 -2.38 1.15
CA ALA A 131 5.17 -3.45 1.96
C ALA A 131 4.53 -4.52 1.06
N THR A 132 5.37 -5.08 0.18
CA THR A 132 4.95 -5.97 -0.92
C THR A 132 4.36 -7.30 -0.46
N GLY A 133 4.57 -7.70 0.80
CA GLY A 133 4.11 -8.97 1.36
C GLY A 133 4.64 -10.15 0.56
N THR A 134 3.73 -10.96 0.01
CA THR A 134 4.07 -12.12 -0.84
C THR A 134 4.70 -11.74 -2.18
N GLY A 135 4.67 -10.47 -2.55
CA GLY A 135 5.18 -10.00 -3.84
C GLY A 135 4.23 -10.24 -5.02
N VAL A 136 3.05 -10.83 -4.81
CA VAL A 136 2.12 -11.21 -5.88
C VAL A 136 1.76 -10.05 -6.82
N TRP A 137 1.60 -8.84 -6.28
CA TRP A 137 1.33 -7.64 -7.08
C TRP A 137 2.55 -7.26 -7.94
N ALA A 138 3.74 -7.22 -7.35
CA ALA A 138 4.98 -6.91 -8.05
C ALA A 138 5.29 -7.93 -9.16
N LEU A 139 4.98 -9.22 -8.95
CA LEU A 139 5.14 -10.26 -9.95
C LEU A 139 4.19 -10.08 -11.14
N GLU A 140 2.91 -9.73 -10.89
CA GLU A 140 1.98 -9.40 -11.97
C GLU A 140 2.40 -8.16 -12.75
N MET A 141 2.85 -7.11 -12.05
CA MET A 141 3.36 -5.89 -12.68
C MET A 141 4.61 -6.15 -13.52
N ALA A 142 5.48 -7.06 -13.08
CA ALA A 142 6.67 -7.44 -13.85
C ALA A 142 6.31 -8.16 -15.15
N HIS A 143 5.20 -8.91 -15.17
CA HIS A 143 4.66 -9.52 -16.37
C HIS A 143 3.95 -8.51 -17.28
N GLU A 144 3.17 -7.59 -16.72
CA GLU A 144 2.44 -6.54 -17.45
C GLU A 144 3.39 -5.47 -18.05
N PHE A 145 4.53 -5.22 -17.39
CA PHE A 145 5.56 -4.27 -17.81
C PHE A 145 6.93 -4.97 -17.97
N PRO A 146 7.12 -5.80 -19.02
CA PRO A 146 8.33 -6.61 -19.18
C PRO A 146 9.60 -5.80 -19.43
N LYS A 147 9.48 -4.50 -19.75
CA LYS A 147 10.59 -3.56 -19.96
C LYS A 147 10.87 -2.65 -18.76
N ALA A 148 9.98 -2.62 -17.77
CA ALA A 148 10.15 -1.82 -16.57
C ALA A 148 10.91 -2.59 -15.49
N GLU A 149 11.56 -1.87 -14.59
CA GLU A 149 12.13 -2.45 -13.36
C GLU A 149 11.11 -2.36 -12.23
N ILE A 150 10.76 -3.50 -11.64
CA ILE A 150 9.82 -3.60 -10.53
C ILE A 150 10.59 -3.93 -9.26
N HIS A 151 10.39 -3.13 -8.23
CA HIS A 151 11.02 -3.30 -6.93
C HIS A 151 9.96 -3.53 -5.86
N GLY A 152 10.12 -4.55 -5.03
CA GLY A 152 9.28 -4.81 -3.87
C GLY A 152 10.10 -4.72 -2.58
N VAL A 153 9.59 -4.04 -1.57
CA VAL A 153 10.20 -3.98 -0.23
C VAL A 153 9.25 -4.45 0.84
N ASP A 154 9.73 -5.26 1.78
CA ASP A 154 8.95 -5.69 2.94
C ASP A 154 9.83 -5.93 4.17
N ILE A 155 9.23 -5.83 5.35
CA ILE A 155 9.89 -6.11 6.63
C ILE A 155 10.05 -7.61 6.89
N SER A 156 9.27 -8.46 6.19
CA SER A 156 9.33 -9.91 6.26
C SER A 156 9.69 -10.51 4.90
N ALA A 157 10.59 -11.50 4.89
CA ALA A 157 10.98 -12.23 3.69
C ALA A 157 9.95 -13.30 3.28
N ILE A 158 8.69 -12.90 3.06
CA ILE A 158 7.61 -13.79 2.61
C ILE A 158 7.33 -13.70 1.09
N PHE A 159 8.12 -12.90 0.38
CA PHE A 159 8.16 -12.80 -1.09
C PHE A 159 9.13 -13.85 -1.70
N PRO A 160 9.00 -14.20 -2.99
CA PRO A 160 9.91 -15.15 -3.62
C PRO A 160 11.33 -14.60 -3.79
N THR A 161 12.32 -15.37 -3.36
CA THR A 161 13.74 -15.02 -3.45
C THR A 161 14.46 -15.70 -4.62
N GLU A 162 13.98 -16.86 -5.07
CA GLU A 162 14.65 -17.68 -6.08
C GLU A 162 13.99 -17.60 -7.47
N ILE A 163 12.68 -17.90 -7.54
CA ILE A 163 11.95 -17.99 -8.81
C ILE A 163 11.09 -16.74 -8.97
N LYS A 164 11.57 -15.81 -9.81
CA LYS A 164 10.89 -14.55 -10.13
C LYS A 164 11.32 -14.01 -11.51
N PRO A 165 10.53 -13.15 -12.16
CA PRO A 165 10.94 -12.47 -13.39
C PRO A 165 12.27 -11.71 -13.20
N PRO A 166 13.12 -11.63 -14.25
CA PRO A 166 14.43 -10.98 -14.15
C PRO A 166 14.35 -9.47 -13.88
N ASN A 167 13.22 -8.83 -14.21
CA ASN A 167 12.94 -7.42 -13.98
C ASN A 167 12.20 -7.15 -12.66
N CYS A 168 12.05 -8.15 -11.79
CA CYS A 168 11.39 -8.03 -10.49
C CYS A 168 12.40 -8.27 -9.37
N HIS A 169 12.59 -7.30 -8.49
CA HIS A 169 13.60 -7.32 -7.43
C HIS A 169 12.95 -7.15 -6.07
N PHE A 170 13.27 -8.02 -5.12
CA PHE A 170 12.78 -7.92 -3.76
C PHE A 170 13.91 -7.61 -2.79
N GLN A 171 13.62 -6.77 -1.79
CA GLN A 171 14.56 -6.42 -0.75
C GLN A 171 13.88 -6.39 0.62
N LEU A 172 14.49 -7.06 1.59
CA LEU A 172 14.11 -6.92 2.99
C LEU A 172 14.42 -5.49 3.46
N CYS A 173 13.40 -4.77 3.91
CA CYS A 173 13.51 -3.38 4.30
C CYS A 173 12.38 -3.00 5.27
N ASN A 174 12.78 -2.49 6.43
CA ASN A 174 11.87 -1.76 7.30
C ASN A 174 11.75 -0.32 6.81
N ILE A 175 10.60 0.05 6.26
CA ILE A 175 10.35 1.38 5.69
C ILE A 175 10.47 2.52 6.71
N LEU A 176 10.46 2.22 8.01
CA LEU A 176 10.68 3.19 9.08
C LEU A 176 12.15 3.64 9.21
N ASP A 177 13.08 2.84 8.69
CA ASP A 177 14.52 3.15 8.69
C ASP A 177 14.94 3.96 7.45
N GLY A 178 13.99 4.24 6.55
CA GLY A 178 14.21 4.86 5.25
C GLY A 178 14.32 3.83 4.13
N LEU A 179 13.99 4.28 2.91
CA LEU A 179 14.06 3.47 1.72
C LEU A 179 15.48 3.49 1.13
N PRO A 180 16.06 2.34 0.76
CA PRO A 180 17.44 2.22 0.29
C PRO A 180 17.59 2.65 -1.18
N PHE A 181 16.85 3.68 -1.60
CA PHE A 181 16.82 4.19 -2.96
C PHE A 181 17.19 5.68 -3.00
N PRO A 182 17.86 6.13 -4.07
CA PRO A 182 18.15 7.55 -4.28
C PRO A 182 16.88 8.41 -4.34
N ASP A 183 17.05 9.71 -4.18
CA ASP A 183 16.02 10.68 -4.47
C ASP A 183 15.59 10.58 -5.93
N ASN A 184 14.32 10.84 -6.22
CA ASN A 184 13.78 10.89 -7.59
C ASN A 184 14.09 9.63 -8.42
N HIS A 185 13.90 8.44 -7.83
CA HIS A 185 14.25 7.16 -8.44
C HIS A 185 13.08 6.47 -9.16
N PHE A 186 11.87 6.52 -8.59
CA PHE A 186 10.71 5.79 -9.09
C PHE A 186 9.74 6.69 -9.84
N ASP A 187 9.15 6.18 -10.92
CA ASP A 187 8.10 6.85 -11.70
C ASP A 187 6.72 6.60 -11.07
N PHE A 188 6.56 5.41 -10.48
CA PHE A 188 5.35 4.99 -9.81
C PHE A 188 5.66 4.27 -8.49
N ILE A 189 4.95 4.65 -7.44
CA ILE A 189 4.99 3.97 -6.15
C ILE A 189 3.56 3.50 -5.84
N TYR A 190 3.46 2.22 -5.51
CA TYR A 190 2.24 1.58 -5.05
C TYR A 190 2.42 1.10 -3.61
N GLN A 191 1.38 1.27 -2.80
CA GLN A 191 1.30 0.73 -1.45
C GLN A 191 -0.15 0.34 -1.20
N ARG A 192 -0.36 -0.83 -0.58
CA ARG A 192 -1.71 -1.27 -0.24
C ARG A 192 -1.82 -1.86 1.14
N LEU A 193 -2.94 -1.54 1.79
CA LEU A 193 -3.47 -2.17 3.00
C LEU A 193 -2.46 -2.22 4.15
N LEU A 194 -1.67 -1.14 4.27
CA LEU A 194 -0.70 -0.93 5.35
C LEU A 194 -1.36 -0.33 6.61
N VAL A 195 -2.70 -0.29 6.63
CA VAL A 195 -3.60 0.23 7.67
C VAL A 195 -3.18 -0.14 9.11
N TYR A 196 -2.66 -1.36 9.33
CA TYR A 196 -2.29 -1.87 10.65
C TYR A 196 -0.79 -1.74 11.01
N ALA A 197 0.02 -1.06 10.19
CA ALA A 197 1.48 -1.10 10.34
C ALA A 197 2.14 0.22 10.76
N LEU A 198 1.41 1.34 10.73
CA LEU A 198 2.00 2.67 10.95
C LEU A 198 1.17 3.49 11.94
N SER A 199 1.82 3.99 12.98
CA SER A 199 1.26 5.09 13.78
C SER A 199 1.09 6.36 12.94
N PRO A 200 0.27 7.33 13.38
CA PRO A 200 0.11 8.58 12.62
C PRO A 200 1.41 9.37 12.41
N ALA A 201 2.34 9.31 13.36
CA ALA A 201 3.65 9.94 13.21
C ALA A 201 4.49 9.23 12.14
N GLN A 202 4.56 7.90 12.21
CA GLN A 202 5.29 7.08 11.25
C GLN A 202 4.70 7.19 9.84
N ARG A 203 3.38 7.26 9.70
CA ARG A 203 2.72 7.46 8.40
C ARG A 203 3.14 8.77 7.74
N ARG A 204 3.28 9.86 8.51
CA ARG A 204 3.81 11.13 7.98
C ARG A 204 5.27 11.00 7.53
N GLN A 205 6.10 10.30 8.31
CA GLN A 205 7.49 10.03 7.96
C GLN A 205 7.58 9.21 6.67
N VAL A 206 6.85 8.11 6.57
CA VAL A 206 6.80 7.25 5.38
C VAL A 206 6.32 8.04 4.18
N ASN A 207 5.24 8.84 4.28
CA ASN A 207 4.78 9.67 3.17
C ASN A 207 5.85 10.66 2.68
N ALA A 208 6.64 11.25 3.59
CA ALA A 208 7.76 12.12 3.19
C ALA A 208 8.87 11.33 2.47
N GLU A 209 9.15 10.11 2.94
CA GLU A 209 10.14 9.23 2.34
C GLU A 209 9.73 8.71 0.96
N LEU A 210 8.45 8.35 0.78
CA LEU A 210 7.88 8.01 -0.53
C LEU A 210 7.99 9.21 -1.47
N LEU A 211 7.73 10.43 -0.99
CA LEU A 211 7.88 11.63 -1.81
C LEU A 211 9.34 11.86 -2.21
N ARG A 212 10.31 11.57 -1.34
CA ARG A 212 11.74 11.70 -1.62
C ARG A 212 12.16 10.83 -2.81
N VAL A 213 11.82 9.53 -2.76
CA VAL A 213 12.21 8.56 -3.80
C VAL A 213 11.36 8.63 -5.06
N LEU A 214 10.18 9.26 -5.03
CA LEU A 214 9.36 9.49 -6.21
C LEU A 214 9.99 10.57 -7.11
N LYS A 215 10.03 10.35 -8.42
CA LYS A 215 10.44 11.34 -9.42
C LYS A 215 9.44 12.51 -9.46
N PRO A 216 9.87 13.73 -9.84
CA PRO A 216 8.95 14.82 -10.14
C PRO A 216 7.94 14.36 -11.19
N GLU A 217 6.67 14.72 -11.01
CA GLU A 217 5.55 14.29 -11.87
C GLU A 217 5.22 12.78 -11.80
N GLY A 218 5.96 11.99 -11.00
CA GLY A 218 5.63 10.60 -10.70
C GLY A 218 4.39 10.46 -9.82
N PHE A 219 3.80 9.27 -9.82
CA PHE A 219 2.58 8.95 -9.09
C PHE A 219 2.84 8.14 -7.83
N LEU A 220 2.17 8.50 -6.74
CA LEU A 220 1.92 7.63 -5.60
C LEU A 220 0.46 7.17 -5.65
N GLN A 221 0.22 5.87 -5.59
CA GLN A 221 -1.10 5.27 -5.43
C GLN A 221 -1.15 4.46 -4.13
N LEU A 222 -2.05 4.87 -3.24
CA LEU A 222 -2.36 4.18 -1.99
C LEU A 222 -3.72 3.50 -2.11
N VAL A 223 -3.80 2.22 -1.76
CA VAL A 223 -5.05 1.45 -1.64
C VAL A 223 -5.22 1.02 -0.18
N GLU A 224 -6.15 1.62 0.56
CA GLU A 224 -6.24 1.43 2.01
C GLU A 224 -7.67 1.14 2.48
N SER A 225 -7.82 0.63 3.69
CA SER A 225 -9.12 0.47 4.37
C SER A 225 -9.04 1.12 5.75
N ASP A 226 -10.19 1.43 6.37
CA ASP A 226 -10.26 1.96 7.73
C ASP A 226 -10.43 0.86 8.79
N GLY A 227 -10.44 -0.41 8.36
CA GLY A 227 -10.58 -1.56 9.26
C GLY A 227 -11.98 -1.70 9.87
N ILE A 228 -12.99 -1.05 9.30
CA ILE A 228 -14.37 -1.04 9.80
C ILE A 228 -15.31 -1.79 8.84
N VAL A 229 -16.05 -2.75 9.38
CA VAL A 229 -17.26 -3.28 8.73
C VAL A 229 -18.45 -2.39 9.08
N TYR A 230 -19.05 -1.78 8.06
CA TYR A 230 -20.25 -0.95 8.12
C TYR A 230 -21.52 -1.79 8.03
N ASN A 231 -22.62 -1.23 8.53
CA ASN A 231 -23.88 -1.95 8.81
C ASN A 231 -23.65 -3.26 9.60
N PRO A 232 -22.87 -3.26 10.69
CA PRO A 232 -22.62 -4.48 11.43
C PRO A 232 -23.84 -4.86 12.28
N GLY A 233 -24.05 -6.16 12.48
CA GLY A 233 -24.85 -6.62 13.62
C GLY A 233 -24.05 -6.55 14.94
N PRO A 234 -24.67 -6.91 16.07
CA PRO A 234 -24.01 -6.87 17.38
C PRO A 234 -22.70 -7.64 17.48
N GLN A 235 -22.57 -8.81 16.85
CA GLN A 235 -21.36 -9.62 16.91
C GLN A 235 -20.25 -9.04 16.03
N MET A 236 -20.57 -8.61 14.80
CA MET A 236 -19.59 -7.95 13.92
C MET A 236 -19.13 -6.61 14.53
N ALA A 237 -20.00 -5.89 15.24
CA ALA A 237 -19.63 -4.66 15.94
C ALA A 237 -18.58 -4.92 17.04
N LYS A 238 -18.64 -6.06 17.75
CA LYS A 238 -17.60 -6.46 18.70
C LYS A 238 -16.28 -6.76 18.01
N ILE A 239 -16.29 -7.43 16.85
CA ILE A 239 -15.07 -7.69 16.06
C ILE A 239 -14.41 -6.38 15.62
N ASN A 240 -15.20 -5.40 15.13
CA ASN A 240 -14.70 -4.05 14.84
C ASN A 240 -14.06 -3.40 16.07
N GLN A 241 -14.67 -3.54 17.25
CA GLN A 241 -14.14 -2.98 18.49
C GLN A 241 -12.82 -3.64 18.89
N LEU A 242 -12.71 -4.97 18.78
CA LEU A 242 -11.46 -5.70 19.06
C LEU A 242 -10.33 -5.29 18.10
N SER A 243 -10.64 -5.17 16.81
CA SER A 243 -9.72 -4.65 15.78
C SER A 243 -9.18 -3.26 16.16
N LEU A 244 -10.07 -2.34 16.52
CA LEU A 244 -9.70 -0.97 16.89
C LEU A 244 -8.90 -0.94 18.21
N GLU A 245 -9.37 -1.65 19.24
CA GLU A 245 -8.70 -1.68 20.54
C GLU A 245 -7.28 -2.24 20.43
N THR A 246 -7.12 -3.37 19.73
CA THR A 246 -5.82 -3.98 19.48
C THR A 246 -4.92 -3.00 18.72
N SER A 247 -5.42 -2.39 17.65
CA SER A 247 -4.63 -1.44 16.86
C SER A 247 -4.12 -0.26 17.70
N LEU A 248 -5.00 0.32 18.53
CA LEU A 248 -4.67 1.47 19.38
C LEU A 248 -3.65 1.11 20.47
N ARG A 249 -3.69 -0.10 21.03
CA ARG A 249 -2.65 -0.59 21.98
C ARG A 249 -1.26 -0.64 21.34
N HIS A 250 -1.20 -0.91 20.04
CA HIS A 250 0.05 -0.87 19.26
C HIS A 250 0.37 0.52 18.68
N GLY A 251 -0.37 1.56 19.06
CA GLY A 251 -0.14 2.94 18.59
C GLY A 251 -0.58 3.19 17.15
N VAL A 252 -1.37 2.29 16.57
CA VAL A 252 -1.89 2.38 15.20
C VAL A 252 -3.37 2.78 15.23
N ASP A 253 -3.76 3.75 14.39
CA ASP A 253 -5.17 4.08 14.18
C ASP A 253 -5.56 3.85 12.71
N PRO A 254 -6.22 2.73 12.40
CA PRO A 254 -6.72 2.39 11.07
C PRO A 254 -7.56 3.50 10.42
N ARG A 255 -8.26 4.30 11.22
CA ARG A 255 -9.21 5.30 10.76
C ARG A 255 -8.53 6.52 10.12
N GLU A 256 -7.21 6.68 10.29
CA GLU A 256 -6.45 7.78 9.69
C GLU A 256 -6.58 7.83 8.16
N VAL A 257 -6.86 6.69 7.52
CA VAL A 257 -7.12 6.62 6.07
C VAL A 257 -8.18 7.63 5.60
N GLN A 258 -9.16 7.95 6.44
CA GLN A 258 -10.23 8.90 6.14
C GLN A 258 -9.69 10.32 5.92
N THR A 259 -8.51 10.62 6.47
CA THR A 259 -7.80 11.90 6.33
C THR A 259 -6.59 11.84 5.41
N MET A 260 -6.33 10.70 4.76
CA MET A 260 -5.09 10.45 4.02
C MET A 260 -4.87 11.43 2.87
N LYS A 261 -5.95 11.86 2.19
CA LYS A 261 -5.87 12.92 1.17
C LYS A 261 -5.27 14.22 1.72
N LEU A 262 -5.65 14.62 2.92
CA LEU A 262 -5.10 15.81 3.57
C LEU A 262 -3.66 15.55 4.04
N GLY A 263 -3.39 14.36 4.58
CA GLY A 263 -2.05 13.92 4.96
C GLY A 263 -1.04 14.04 3.80
N LEU A 264 -1.37 13.52 2.62
CA LEU A 264 -0.51 13.64 1.43
C LEU A 264 -0.30 15.09 1.00
N LYS A 265 -1.34 15.94 1.06
CA LYS A 265 -1.15 17.38 0.76
C LYS A 265 -0.17 18.04 1.73
N HIS A 266 -0.26 17.73 3.01
CA HIS A 266 0.68 18.25 4.01
C HIS A 266 2.11 17.71 3.81
N SER A 267 2.25 16.49 3.29
CA SER A 267 3.56 15.92 2.93
C SER A 267 4.16 16.53 1.66
N GLY A 268 3.42 17.35 0.90
CA GLY A 268 3.95 18.05 -0.28
C GLY A 268 3.51 17.48 -1.64
N TYR A 269 2.61 16.49 -1.66
CA TYR A 269 2.04 15.98 -2.90
C TYR A 269 1.08 17.01 -3.54
N SER A 270 1.15 17.14 -4.87
CA SER A 270 0.20 17.89 -5.68
C SER A 270 -0.91 16.99 -6.23
N SER A 271 -1.98 17.59 -6.76
CA SER A 271 -3.08 16.90 -7.48
C SER A 271 -3.66 15.68 -6.74
N VAL A 272 -3.78 15.77 -5.41
CA VAL A 272 -4.23 14.63 -4.59
C VAL A 272 -5.72 14.38 -4.78
N ASN A 273 -6.04 13.20 -5.34
CA ASN A 273 -7.40 12.71 -5.54
C ASN A 273 -7.66 11.51 -4.62
N SER A 274 -8.91 11.36 -4.19
CA SER A 274 -9.33 10.23 -3.37
C SER A 274 -10.79 9.90 -3.64
N PHE A 275 -11.08 8.62 -3.74
CA PHE A 275 -12.41 8.06 -3.67
C PHE A 275 -12.35 6.75 -2.89
N ASN A 276 -13.52 6.21 -2.53
CA ASN A 276 -13.61 4.87 -1.97
C ASN A 276 -14.72 4.07 -2.65
N ILE A 277 -14.56 2.76 -2.60
CA ILE A 277 -15.55 1.78 -3.05
C ILE A 277 -16.04 1.03 -1.82
N ALA A 278 -17.36 0.84 -1.72
CA ALA A 278 -17.97 -0.05 -0.73
C ALA A 278 -17.89 -1.48 -1.24
N LEU A 279 -17.22 -2.36 -0.49
CA LEU A 279 -17.12 -3.78 -0.78
C LEU A 279 -18.07 -4.57 0.12
N PRO A 280 -19.03 -5.31 -0.46
CA PRO A 280 -19.94 -6.13 0.32
C PRO A 280 -19.16 -7.21 1.09
N VAL A 281 -19.72 -7.66 2.21
CA VAL A 281 -19.22 -8.76 3.04
C VAL A 281 -20.36 -9.77 3.15
N GLY A 282 -20.24 -10.91 2.47
CA GLY A 282 -21.29 -11.93 2.38
C GLY A 282 -21.72 -12.25 0.96
N ALA A 283 -22.35 -13.41 0.78
CA ALA A 283 -22.92 -13.91 -0.45
C ALA A 283 -23.95 -12.96 -1.08
N TRP A 284 -24.65 -12.13 -0.28
CA TRP A 284 -25.53 -11.07 -0.79
C TRP A 284 -24.83 -10.14 -1.80
N GLY A 285 -23.51 -9.98 -1.67
CA GLY A 285 -22.65 -9.19 -2.56
C GLY A 285 -22.10 -9.94 -3.77
N GLY A 286 -22.60 -11.15 -4.04
CA GLY A 286 -22.11 -12.02 -5.10
C GLY A 286 -20.65 -12.45 -4.90
N LYS A 287 -19.90 -12.58 -6.00
CA LYS A 287 -18.51 -13.04 -5.98
C LYS A 287 -17.59 -12.15 -5.16
N ALA A 288 -17.71 -10.83 -5.31
CA ALA A 288 -16.93 -9.87 -4.52
C ALA A 288 -17.24 -10.02 -3.03
N GLY A 289 -18.52 -10.13 -2.67
CA GLY A 289 -18.93 -10.27 -1.28
C GLY A 289 -18.48 -11.57 -0.62
N SER A 290 -18.47 -12.67 -1.37
CA SER A 290 -17.96 -13.96 -0.90
C SER A 290 -16.45 -13.94 -0.64
N LEU A 291 -15.68 -13.33 -1.56
CA LEU A 291 -14.23 -13.16 -1.38
C LEU A 291 -13.89 -12.19 -0.23
N SER A 292 -14.65 -11.11 -0.11
CA SER A 292 -14.56 -10.18 1.02
C SER A 292 -14.79 -10.90 2.35
N LEU A 293 -15.80 -11.76 2.45
CA LEU A 293 -16.10 -12.51 3.67
C LEU A 293 -14.92 -13.38 4.10
N GLN A 294 -14.33 -14.13 3.15
CA GLN A 294 -13.14 -14.96 3.41
C GLN A 294 -11.95 -14.12 3.90
N ASN A 295 -11.71 -12.97 3.27
CA ASN A 295 -10.67 -12.05 3.72
C ASN A 295 -10.95 -11.51 5.14
N MET A 296 -12.20 -11.17 5.44
CA MET A 296 -12.61 -10.66 6.75
C MET A 296 -12.55 -11.74 7.84
N HIS A 297 -12.81 -13.01 7.53
CA HIS A 297 -12.61 -14.13 8.46
C HIS A 297 -11.16 -14.24 8.93
N GLY A 298 -10.21 -14.15 8.01
CA GLY A 298 -8.78 -14.19 8.34
C GLY A 298 -8.40 -13.07 9.32
N LEU A 299 -8.84 -11.84 9.04
CA LEU A 299 -8.59 -10.69 9.92
C LEU A 299 -9.32 -10.81 11.26
N ALA A 300 -10.61 -11.15 11.25
CA ALA A 300 -11.42 -11.30 12.45
C ALA A 300 -10.86 -12.38 13.39
N THR A 301 -10.36 -13.48 12.85
CA THR A 301 -9.71 -14.55 13.63
C THR A 301 -8.50 -14.03 14.39
N ILE A 302 -7.69 -13.14 13.80
CA ILE A 302 -6.54 -12.51 14.46
C ILE A 302 -7.01 -11.69 15.67
N TRP A 303 -8.12 -10.96 15.55
CA TRP A 303 -8.65 -10.14 16.65
C TRP A 303 -9.32 -10.97 17.75
N LEU A 304 -10.08 -11.99 17.37
CA LEU A 304 -10.81 -12.87 18.29
C LEU A 304 -9.85 -13.72 19.14
N LYS A 305 -8.80 -14.27 18.52
CA LYS A 305 -7.77 -15.06 19.20
C LYS A 305 -6.63 -14.21 19.77
N GLY A 306 -6.58 -12.93 19.41
CA GLY A 306 -5.53 -12.00 19.79
C GLY A 306 -5.51 -11.64 21.27
N GLU A 307 -4.53 -10.83 21.65
CA GLU A 307 -4.20 -10.50 23.04
C GLU A 307 -5.35 -9.89 23.87
N VAL A 308 -6.31 -9.22 23.23
CA VAL A 308 -7.45 -8.58 23.88
C VAL A 308 -8.51 -9.61 24.26
N SER A 309 -8.83 -10.52 23.34
CA SER A 309 -9.99 -11.41 23.43
C SER A 309 -9.62 -12.82 23.89
N LYS A 310 -8.48 -13.35 23.43
CA LYS A 310 -7.94 -14.67 23.79
C LYS A 310 -8.95 -15.83 23.67
N MET A 311 -9.87 -15.74 22.72
CA MET A 311 -10.86 -16.79 22.49
C MET A 311 -10.18 -18.09 22.05
N THR A 312 -10.76 -19.20 22.47
CA THR A 312 -10.49 -20.53 21.92
C THR A 312 -10.90 -20.61 20.45
N GLN A 313 -10.48 -21.67 19.75
CA GLN A 313 -10.87 -21.85 18.35
C GLN A 313 -12.39 -22.00 18.23
N GLU A 314 -13.00 -22.76 19.13
CA GLU A 314 -14.44 -23.03 19.15
C GLU A 314 -15.27 -21.75 19.38
N GLU A 315 -14.83 -20.89 20.30
CA GLU A 315 -15.46 -19.58 20.54
C GLU A 315 -15.31 -18.65 19.33
N CYS A 316 -14.13 -18.65 18.69
CA CYS A 316 -13.88 -17.88 17.48
C CYS A 316 -14.81 -18.31 16.33
N ASP A 317 -14.92 -19.62 16.08
CA ASP A 317 -15.77 -20.17 15.03
C ASP A 317 -17.25 -19.86 15.27
N ALA A 318 -17.70 -19.95 16.53
CA ALA A 318 -19.07 -19.57 16.92
C ALA A 318 -19.33 -18.06 16.70
N ALA A 319 -18.37 -17.22 17.06
CA ALA A 319 -18.43 -15.77 16.87
C ALA A 319 -18.50 -15.39 15.37
N LEU A 320 -17.65 -16.01 14.53
CA LEU A 320 -17.63 -15.77 13.10
C LEU A 320 -18.94 -16.19 12.45
N LYS A 321 -19.49 -17.35 12.81
CA LYS A 321 -20.78 -17.81 12.27
C LYS A 321 -21.90 -16.79 12.50
N VAL A 322 -22.02 -16.25 13.72
CA VAL A 322 -23.03 -15.23 14.02
C VAL A 322 -22.75 -13.94 13.23
N ALA A 323 -21.48 -13.53 13.14
CA ALA A 323 -21.10 -12.35 12.37
C ALA A 323 -21.42 -12.48 10.87
N ASP A 324 -21.31 -13.69 10.31
CA ASP A 324 -21.66 -13.97 8.90
C ASP A 324 -23.15 -13.82 8.65
N GLU A 325 -23.98 -14.41 9.52
CA GLU A 325 -25.44 -14.30 9.45
C GLU A 325 -25.88 -12.83 9.57
N GLU A 326 -25.23 -12.06 10.44
CA GLU A 326 -25.43 -10.61 10.54
C GLU A 326 -25.01 -9.89 9.26
N CYS A 327 -23.85 -10.23 8.67
CA CYS A 327 -23.37 -9.60 7.45
C CYS A 327 -24.31 -9.82 6.25
N GLU A 328 -24.92 -11.01 6.14
CA GLU A 328 -25.99 -11.27 5.16
C GLU A 328 -27.24 -10.45 5.46
N ALA A 329 -27.73 -10.49 6.69
CA ALA A 329 -28.99 -9.86 7.07
C ALA A 329 -28.97 -8.34 6.96
N TYR A 330 -27.85 -7.71 7.34
CA TYR A 330 -27.70 -6.26 7.35
C TYR A 330 -26.99 -5.70 6.11
N GLN A 331 -26.64 -6.56 5.17
CA GLN A 331 -25.88 -6.19 3.96
C GLN A 331 -24.62 -5.40 4.34
N SER A 332 -23.81 -5.99 5.23
CA SER A 332 -22.60 -5.35 5.76
C SER A 332 -21.54 -5.19 4.69
N TYR A 333 -20.81 -4.08 4.72
CA TYR A 333 -19.77 -3.77 3.74
C TYR A 333 -18.58 -3.10 4.42
N TYR A 334 -17.39 -3.15 3.83
CA TYR A 334 -16.26 -2.30 4.25
C TYR A 334 -15.88 -1.37 3.11
N LYS A 335 -15.03 -0.37 3.39
CA LYS A 335 -14.60 0.60 2.39
C LYS A 335 -13.14 0.41 2.05
N VAL A 336 -12.83 0.55 0.76
CA VAL A 336 -11.46 0.61 0.24
C VAL A 336 -11.27 1.94 -0.46
N TRP A 337 -10.32 2.72 0.04
CA TRP A 337 -9.93 4.02 -0.51
C TRP A 337 -8.84 3.83 -1.55
N LEU A 338 -9.01 4.46 -2.69
CA LEU A 338 -7.94 4.78 -3.61
C LEU A 338 -7.53 6.23 -3.37
N VAL A 339 -6.26 6.48 -3.08
CA VAL A 339 -5.70 7.83 -2.97
C VAL A 339 -4.52 7.94 -3.92
N VAL A 340 -4.59 8.89 -4.84
CA VAL A 340 -3.51 9.15 -5.80
C VAL A 340 -3.00 10.56 -5.59
N GLY A 341 -1.68 10.70 -5.48
CA GLY A 341 -0.98 11.98 -5.42
C GLY A 341 0.19 12.01 -6.40
N THR A 342 0.57 13.21 -6.84
CA THR A 342 1.74 13.40 -7.71
C THR A 342 2.83 14.17 -6.99
N LYS A 343 4.10 13.89 -7.26
CA LYS A 343 5.17 14.79 -6.83
C LYS A 343 5.13 16.07 -7.68
N PRO A 344 5.19 17.27 -7.09
CA PRO A 344 5.27 18.50 -7.86
C PRO A 344 6.48 18.53 -8.78
N LYS A 345 6.35 19.17 -9.95
CA LYS A 345 7.48 19.46 -10.82
C LYS A 345 8.48 20.35 -10.07
N GLU A 346 9.77 20.05 -10.18
CA GLU A 346 10.79 20.95 -9.63
C GLU A 346 10.69 22.33 -10.33
N PRO A 347 10.78 23.44 -9.59
CA PRO A 347 10.85 24.75 -10.20
C PRO A 347 12.11 24.81 -11.06
N LYS A 348 11.96 25.19 -12.34
CA LYS A 348 13.10 25.40 -13.24
C LYS A 348 14.08 26.35 -12.55
N LYS A 349 15.30 25.89 -12.26
CA LYS A 349 16.39 26.78 -11.83
C LYS A 349 16.54 27.86 -12.90
N ILE A 350 16.14 29.09 -12.58
CA ILE A 350 16.42 30.25 -13.43
C ILE A 350 17.94 30.38 -13.43
N THR A 351 18.56 29.90 -14.50
CA THR A 351 19.99 30.11 -14.70
C THR A 351 20.13 31.56 -15.12
N THR A 352 20.35 32.46 -14.16
CA THR A 352 20.78 33.82 -14.48
C THR A 352 22.16 33.70 -15.13
N SER A 353 22.21 33.72 -16.46
CA SER A 353 23.45 33.92 -17.18
C SER A 353 23.97 35.32 -16.82
N SER A 354 24.87 35.40 -15.86
CA SER A 354 25.65 36.61 -15.63
C SER A 354 26.58 36.78 -16.83
N THR A 355 26.18 37.60 -17.79
CA THR A 355 27.07 38.06 -18.84
C THR A 355 28.15 38.91 -18.16
N THR A 356 29.32 38.33 -17.92
CA THR A 356 30.53 39.07 -17.56
C THR A 356 30.90 39.98 -18.72
N ALA A 357 30.52 41.25 -18.63
CA ALA A 357 31.04 42.29 -19.50
C ALA A 357 32.50 42.57 -19.12
N THR A 358 33.43 42.34 -20.05
CA THR A 358 34.82 42.76 -19.98
C THR A 358 34.92 44.30 -19.95
N PRO A 359 35.75 44.90 -19.08
CA PRO A 359 35.89 46.35 -19.03
C PRO A 359 36.80 46.85 -20.15
N ASN A 360 36.25 47.64 -21.08
CA ASN A 360 37.02 48.43 -22.04
C ASN A 360 37.52 49.72 -21.42
N THR A 361 38.75 50.06 -21.76
CA THR A 361 39.57 51.13 -21.20
C THR A 361 39.41 52.46 -21.96
N VAL A 362 39.44 53.54 -21.17
CA VAL A 362 39.83 54.95 -21.46
C VAL A 362 38.97 55.81 -22.40
N GLY A 363 38.54 56.97 -21.86
CA GLY A 363 38.16 58.13 -22.68
C GLY A 363 37.56 59.33 -21.93
N LYS A 364 38.45 60.17 -21.34
CA LYS A 364 38.35 61.62 -21.08
C LYS A 364 37.02 62.29 -20.63
N VAL A 365 37.16 63.01 -19.52
CA VAL A 365 36.30 64.06 -18.93
C VAL A 365 36.08 65.23 -19.90
N PRO A 366 34.89 65.89 -19.87
CA PRO A 366 34.86 67.27 -19.37
C PRO A 366 33.76 67.55 -18.35
N VAL A 367 34.11 68.48 -17.46
CA VAL A 367 33.35 69.11 -16.37
C VAL A 367 32.17 69.92 -16.89
N LEU A 368 31.03 69.91 -16.18
CA LEU A 368 30.07 71.02 -16.14
C LEU A 368 29.41 71.12 -14.76
N VAL A 369 29.34 72.35 -14.27
CA VAL A 369 28.94 72.83 -12.95
C VAL A 369 27.47 73.29 -12.98
N SER A 370 26.68 73.06 -11.92
CA SER A 370 25.71 73.99 -11.29
C SER A 370 24.71 73.22 -10.38
N THR A 371 24.80 73.35 -9.05
CA THR A 371 24.06 74.23 -8.10
C THR A 371 22.61 73.83 -7.73
N SER A 372 22.38 73.66 -6.41
CA SER A 372 21.18 73.99 -5.58
C SER A 372 19.82 73.34 -5.94
N SER A 373 18.86 73.02 -5.06
CA SER A 373 18.56 73.25 -3.64
C SER A 373 17.21 72.55 -3.30
N SER A 374 16.98 72.20 -2.01
CA SER A 374 15.69 72.22 -1.24
C SER A 374 14.39 71.60 -1.82
N SER A 375 13.43 70.99 -1.12
CA SER A 375 13.05 70.83 0.30
C SER A 375 11.82 69.90 0.37
N SER A 376 11.60 69.29 1.56
CA SER A 376 10.30 69.04 2.26
C SER A 376 9.21 68.18 1.53
N ASP A 377 8.32 67.37 2.14
CA ASP A 377 7.67 67.31 3.45
C ASP A 377 7.14 65.88 3.75
N ILE A 378 6.96 65.57 5.04
CA ILE A 378 6.27 64.41 5.68
C ILE A 378 4.83 64.92 6.01
N PRO A 379 3.69 64.16 6.19
CA PRO A 379 3.60 63.03 7.13
C PRO A 379 2.48 61.95 7.06
N ARG A 380 2.73 60.88 7.85
CA ARG A 380 1.86 60.04 8.73
C ARG A 380 0.50 59.52 8.23
N VAL A 381 0.17 58.26 8.55
CA VAL A 381 -0.86 57.89 9.55
C VAL A 381 -0.56 56.50 10.17
N SER A 382 -0.61 56.48 11.50
CA SER A 382 -0.60 55.34 12.42
C SER A 382 -1.99 54.71 12.59
N SER A 383 -2.10 53.40 12.83
CA SER A 383 -3.28 52.83 13.48
C SER A 383 -2.91 51.82 14.56
N SER A 384 -3.57 51.99 15.69
CA SER A 384 -3.39 51.38 17.00
C SER A 384 -4.37 50.22 17.22
N HIS A 385 -3.88 49.12 17.81
CA HIS A 385 -4.68 48.17 18.61
C HIS A 385 -5.15 48.83 19.92
N PRO A 386 -6.32 48.48 20.48
CA PRO A 386 -6.37 47.38 21.46
C PRO A 386 -7.71 46.62 21.58
N ALA A 387 -7.68 45.45 22.23
CA ALA A 387 -8.39 45.14 23.49
C ALA A 387 -8.94 43.70 23.56
N GLU A 388 -8.45 42.97 24.57
CA GLU A 388 -9.03 41.77 25.17
C GLU A 388 -10.38 42.06 25.86
N ARG A 389 -11.25 41.05 25.96
CA ARG A 389 -12.20 40.90 27.08
C ARG A 389 -12.56 39.44 27.34
N ASN A 390 -12.52 39.09 28.61
CA ASN A 390 -12.81 37.81 29.23
C ASN A 390 -14.29 37.68 29.70
N SER A 391 -14.73 36.41 29.81
CA SER A 391 -15.70 35.82 30.77
C SER A 391 -17.23 35.94 30.52
N PRO A 392 -18.11 35.09 31.16
CA PRO A 392 -17.88 33.87 31.97
C PRO A 392 -18.80 32.64 31.67
N MET A 393 -18.51 31.53 32.37
CA MET A 393 -19.34 30.31 32.58
C MET A 393 -20.56 30.53 33.51
N SER A 394 -21.64 29.78 33.25
CA SER A 394 -22.65 29.17 34.16
C SER A 394 -23.74 28.55 33.26
N ALA A 395 -24.38 27.41 33.51
CA ALA A 395 -24.46 26.46 34.62
C ALA A 395 -24.77 25.06 34.05
#